data_AF-A0A959NUR7-F1
#
_entry.id   AF-A0A959NUR7-F1
#
_cell.length_a   1.000
_cell.length_b   1.000
_cell.length_c   1.000
_cell.angle_alpha   90.00
_cell.angle_beta   90.00
_cell.angle_gamma   90.00
#
_symmetry.space_group_name_H-M   'P 1'
#
loop_
_entity.id
_entity.type
_entity.pdbx_description
1 polymer ?
#
loop_
_entity_poly.entity_id
_entity_poly.type
_entity_poly.pdbx_seq_one_letter_code
_entity_poly.pdbx_strand_id
1 'polypeptide(L)'
;MKTLKLIIHFLLLIGFMSCSTMDSSLKNLEEIQKLKPKRLKQGDTIGLVSPASYISQEQLDESIENLENLGFKVKYNEAIKDKYGYLAGSDLARAEDLNRMFADRNINAIMTVRGG
;
A
#
# COMPACT_ATOMS: atom_id res chain seq x y z
N MET A 1 49.15 -33.72 -3.09
CA MET A 1 48.43 -32.96 -4.14
C MET A 1 47.26 -33.69 -4.80
N LYS A 2 47.17 -35.04 -4.77
CA LYS A 2 46.05 -35.78 -5.40
C LYS A 2 44.74 -35.73 -4.58
N THR A 3 44.84 -35.72 -3.24
CA THR A 3 43.70 -35.68 -2.32
C THR A 3 42.97 -34.33 -2.30
N LEU A 4 43.69 -33.21 -2.46
CA LEU A 4 43.10 -31.87 -2.47
C LEU A 4 42.29 -31.59 -3.76
N LYS A 5 42.74 -32.11 -4.92
CA LYS A 5 41.98 -32.05 -6.18
C LYS A 5 40.70 -32.90 -6.13
N LEU A 6 40.72 -34.03 -5.43
CA LEU A 6 39.56 -34.90 -5.28
C LEU A 6 38.47 -34.27 -4.39
N ILE A 7 38.86 -33.58 -3.32
CA ILE A 7 37.93 -32.86 -2.42
C ILE A 7 37.30 -31.66 -3.12
N ILE A 8 38.07 -30.92 -3.94
CA ILE A 8 37.53 -29.79 -4.72
C ILE A 8 36.59 -30.30 -5.83
N HIS A 9 36.91 -31.42 -6.49
CA HIS A 9 35.98 -32.05 -7.44
C HIS A 9 34.69 -32.56 -6.76
N PHE A 10 34.80 -33.10 -5.54
CA PHE A 10 33.66 -33.60 -4.78
C PHE A 10 32.75 -32.46 -4.29
N LEU A 11 33.32 -31.32 -3.87
CA LEU A 11 32.57 -30.12 -3.49
C LEU A 11 31.90 -29.44 -4.71
N LEU A 12 32.53 -29.46 -5.89
CA LEU A 12 31.92 -28.96 -7.13
C LEU A 12 30.77 -29.85 -7.61
N LEU A 13 30.87 -31.18 -7.44
CA LEU A 13 29.79 -32.12 -7.81
C LEU A 13 28.56 -32.00 -6.90
N ILE A 14 28.74 -31.72 -5.60
CA ILE A 14 27.62 -31.46 -4.67
C ILE A 14 26.95 -30.11 -4.98
N GLY A 15 27.71 -29.12 -5.46
CA GLY A 15 27.19 -27.80 -5.83
C GLY A 15 26.39 -27.75 -7.15
N PHE A 16 26.52 -28.75 -8.03
CA PHE A 16 25.88 -28.73 -9.36
C PHE A 16 24.49 -29.39 -9.41
N MET A 17 24.09 -30.20 -8.42
CA MET A 17 22.80 -30.93 -8.46
C MET A 17 21.61 -30.24 -7.79
N SER A 18 21.76 -29.04 -7.21
CA SER A 18 20.64 -28.30 -6.61
C SER A 18 20.34 -26.93 -7.24
N CYS A 19 21.05 -26.55 -8.31
CA CYS A 19 20.91 -25.21 -8.85
C CYS A 19 19.64 -25.02 -9.71
N SER A 20 19.09 -26.09 -10.31
CA SER A 20 17.83 -25.99 -11.07
C SER A 20 16.57 -26.01 -10.22
N THR A 21 16.62 -26.59 -9.01
CA THR A 21 15.47 -26.66 -8.10
C THR A 21 15.30 -25.38 -7.27
N MET A 22 16.39 -24.69 -6.93
CA MET A 22 16.34 -23.36 -6.28
C MET A 22 15.84 -22.26 -7.22
N ASP A 23 16.15 -22.33 -8.51
CA ASP A 23 15.64 -21.36 -9.51
C ASP A 23 14.10 -21.43 -9.65
N SER A 24 13.51 -22.64 -9.60
CA SER A 24 12.05 -22.81 -9.64
C SER A 24 11.31 -22.32 -8.38
N SER A 25 11.96 -22.35 -7.21
CA SER A 25 11.38 -21.89 -5.95
C SER A 25 11.51 -20.37 -5.79
N LEU A 26 12.53 -19.75 -6.38
CA LEU A 26 12.64 -18.30 -6.51
C LEU A 26 11.65 -17.71 -7.53
N LYS A 27 11.43 -18.40 -8.67
CA LYS A 27 10.41 -18.00 -9.66
C LYS A 27 8.98 -17.99 -9.09
N ASN A 28 8.66 -18.91 -8.19
CA ASN A 28 7.34 -18.98 -7.53
C ASN A 28 7.12 -17.89 -6.47
N LEU A 29 8.19 -17.26 -5.96
CA LEU A 29 8.08 -16.13 -5.02
C LEU A 29 7.88 -14.78 -5.74
N GLU A 30 8.22 -14.71 -7.03
CA GLU A 30 8.09 -13.47 -7.83
C GLU A 30 6.69 -13.27 -8.43
N GLU A 31 5.86 -14.30 -8.54
CA GLU A 31 4.44 -14.15 -8.84
C GLU A 31 3.61 -13.97 -7.57
N ILE A 32 3.86 -12.90 -6.82
CA ILE A 32 2.82 -12.37 -5.93
C ILE A 32 1.68 -11.94 -6.84
N GLN A 33 0.62 -12.75 -6.89
CA GLN A 33 -0.59 -12.46 -7.63
C GLN A 33 -1.10 -11.08 -7.20
N LYS A 34 -0.89 -10.08 -8.06
CA LYS A 34 -1.27 -8.69 -7.78
C LYS A 34 -2.78 -8.62 -7.61
N LEU A 35 -3.23 -8.39 -6.38
CA LEU A 35 -4.65 -8.16 -6.09
C LEU A 35 -5.07 -6.82 -6.71
N LYS A 36 -5.84 -6.90 -7.80
CA LYS A 36 -6.37 -5.70 -8.47
C LYS A 36 -7.71 -5.31 -7.83
N PRO A 37 -7.87 -4.07 -7.35
CA PRO A 37 -9.14 -3.64 -6.78
C PRO A 37 -10.23 -3.57 -7.86
N LYS A 38 -11.49 -3.62 -7.41
CA LYS A 38 -12.64 -3.42 -8.29
C LYS A 38 -12.59 -2.01 -8.88
N ARG A 39 -13.06 -1.85 -10.12
CA ARG A 39 -13.23 -0.53 -10.75
C ARG A 39 -14.36 0.22 -10.02
N LEU A 40 -14.13 1.51 -9.76
CA LEU A 40 -15.15 2.41 -9.21
C LEU A 40 -16.33 2.60 -10.17
N LYS A 41 -17.51 2.81 -9.58
CA LYS A 41 -18.76 3.10 -10.27
C LYS A 41 -19.46 4.27 -9.58
N GLN A 42 -20.35 4.95 -10.30
CA GLN A 42 -21.19 5.99 -9.71
C GLN A 42 -21.97 5.42 -8.51
N GLY A 43 -22.02 6.18 -7.42
CA GLY A 43 -22.63 5.79 -6.14
C GLY A 43 -21.69 5.07 -5.17
N ASP A 44 -20.49 4.67 -5.59
CA ASP A 44 -19.45 4.11 -4.71
C ASP A 44 -18.95 5.17 -3.72
N THR A 45 -18.46 4.71 -2.55
CA THR A 45 -17.95 5.58 -1.49
C THR A 45 -16.43 5.70 -1.55
N ILE A 46 -15.93 6.93 -1.54
CA ILE A 46 -14.51 7.26 -1.44
C ILE A 46 -14.21 7.74 -0.01
N GLY A 47 -13.28 7.05 0.65
CA GLY A 47 -12.72 7.46 1.93
C GLY A 47 -11.61 8.49 1.74
N LEU A 48 -11.73 9.66 2.37
CA LEU A 48 -10.69 10.69 2.35
C LEU A 48 -9.81 10.61 3.60
N VAL A 49 -8.49 10.71 3.39
CA VAL A 49 -7.46 10.67 4.45
C VAL A 49 -6.36 11.68 4.17
N SER A 50 -5.69 12.17 5.22
CA SER A 50 -4.51 13.03 5.09
C SER A 50 -3.28 12.41 5.76
N PRO A 51 -2.57 11.48 5.10
CA PRO A 51 -1.45 10.77 5.71
C PRO A 51 -0.16 11.60 5.77
N ALA A 52 -0.15 12.83 5.26
CA ALA A 52 1.04 13.70 5.20
C ALA A 52 0.75 15.10 5.77
N SER A 53 0.70 16.14 4.92
CA SER A 53 0.42 17.52 5.35
C SER A 53 -1.07 17.74 5.62
N TYR A 54 -1.42 18.73 6.44
CA TYR A 54 -2.83 19.06 6.72
C TYR A 54 -3.50 19.73 5.51
N ILE A 55 -4.84 19.69 5.50
CA ILE A 55 -5.69 20.37 4.51
C ILE A 55 -6.48 21.51 5.17
N SER A 56 -6.78 22.59 4.44
CA SER A 56 -7.72 23.61 4.94
C SER A 56 -9.17 23.13 4.82
N GLN A 57 -10.09 23.72 5.59
CA GLN A 57 -11.51 23.36 5.49
C GLN A 57 -12.05 23.65 4.08
N GLU A 58 -11.71 24.80 3.51
CA GLU A 58 -12.10 25.18 2.14
C GLU A 58 -11.64 24.16 1.09
N GLN A 59 -10.38 23.71 1.17
CA GLN A 59 -9.84 22.69 0.26
C GLN A 59 -10.51 21.32 0.45
N LEU A 60 -10.88 20.99 1.70
CA LEU A 60 -11.60 19.76 1.99
C LEU A 60 -13.01 19.81 1.39
N ASP A 61 -13.72 20.94 1.56
CA ASP A 61 -15.07 21.14 1.02
C ASP A 61 -15.06 21.08 -0.52
N GLU A 62 -14.10 21.74 -1.17
CA GLU A 62 -13.91 21.67 -2.63
C GLU A 62 -13.62 20.23 -3.09
N SER A 63 -12.81 19.47 -2.34
CA SER A 63 -12.52 18.07 -2.65
C SER A 63 -13.77 17.19 -2.55
N ILE A 64 -14.62 17.43 -1.54
CA ILE A 64 -15.89 16.73 -1.36
C ILE A 64 -16.83 17.04 -2.52
N GLU A 65 -17.05 18.32 -2.81
CA GLU A 65 -17.93 18.78 -3.88
C GLU A 65 -17.52 18.18 -5.24
N ASN A 66 -16.23 18.20 -5.55
CA ASN A 66 -15.71 17.62 -6.80
C ASN A 66 -16.02 16.12 -6.92
N LEU A 67 -15.85 15.34 -5.85
CA LEU A 67 -16.14 13.90 -5.88
C LEU A 67 -17.64 13.61 -5.95
N GLU A 68 -18.45 14.41 -5.26
CA GLU A 68 -19.91 14.30 -5.30
C GLU A 68 -20.47 14.67 -6.68
N ASN A 69 -19.91 15.69 -7.34
CA ASN A 69 -20.24 16.06 -8.72
C ASN A 69 -19.87 14.97 -9.74
N LEU A 70 -18.83 14.18 -9.45
CA LEU A 70 -18.50 12.96 -10.22
C LEU A 70 -19.43 11.77 -9.90
N GLY A 71 -20.36 11.96 -8.97
CA GLY A 71 -21.38 11.01 -8.57
C GLY A 71 -20.91 9.97 -7.56
N PHE A 72 -19.84 10.24 -6.80
CA PHE A 72 -19.40 9.41 -5.69
C PHE A 72 -19.99 9.89 -4.36
N LYS A 73 -19.97 9.02 -3.36
CA LYS A 73 -20.21 9.40 -1.96
C LYS A 73 -18.87 9.63 -1.28
N VAL A 74 -18.82 10.55 -0.33
CA VAL A 74 -17.58 10.86 0.39
C VAL A 74 -17.73 10.51 1.87
N LYS A 75 -16.68 9.91 2.44
CA LYS A 75 -16.57 9.64 3.88
C LYS A 75 -15.20 10.04 4.39
N TYR A 76 -15.13 10.65 5.56
CA TYR A 76 -13.87 10.96 6.25
C TYR A 76 -14.08 10.93 7.77
N ASN A 77 -12.99 10.86 8.54
CA ASN A 77 -13.02 11.03 10.00
C ASN A 77 -12.51 12.44 10.36
N GLU A 78 -12.86 12.94 11.55
CA GLU A 78 -12.42 14.27 12.01
C GLU A 78 -10.89 14.43 12.06
N ALA A 79 -10.14 13.33 12.22
CA ALA A 79 -8.67 13.33 12.21
C ALA A 79 -8.06 13.93 10.93
N ILE A 80 -8.81 13.99 9.81
CA ILE A 80 -8.36 14.65 8.58
C ILE A 80 -8.05 16.15 8.76
N LYS A 81 -8.61 16.77 9.81
CA LYS A 81 -8.44 18.18 10.16
C LYS A 81 -7.32 18.40 11.19
N ASP A 82 -6.73 17.33 11.71
CA ASP A 82 -5.70 17.42 12.74
C ASP A 82 -4.45 18.15 12.22
N LYS A 83 -3.72 18.78 13.14
CA LYS A 83 -2.45 19.46 12.84
C LYS A 83 -1.42 19.14 13.90
N TYR A 84 -0.21 18.81 13.43
CA TYR A 84 0.96 18.55 14.24
C TYR A 84 2.19 19.12 13.53
N GLY A 85 2.49 20.40 13.81
CA GLY A 85 3.46 21.15 13.03
C GLY A 85 3.02 21.27 11.57
N TYR A 86 3.84 20.77 10.64
CA TYR A 86 3.49 20.73 9.22
C TYR A 86 2.66 19.50 8.81
N LEU A 87 2.49 18.52 9.71
CA LEU A 87 1.80 17.25 9.46
C LEU A 87 0.32 17.30 9.87
N ALA A 88 -0.48 16.41 9.30
CA ALA A 88 -1.90 16.20 9.63
C ALA A 88 -2.09 15.30 10.86
N GLY A 89 -1.49 15.68 11.99
CA GLY A 89 -1.53 14.90 13.23
C GLY A 89 -0.28 14.04 13.48
N SER A 90 -0.29 13.30 14.59
CA SER A 90 0.81 12.41 14.96
C SER A 90 0.91 11.19 14.03
N ASP A 91 2.06 10.52 14.02
CA ASP A 91 2.26 9.29 13.23
C ASP A 91 1.20 8.23 13.54
N LEU A 92 0.87 8.08 14.82
CA LEU A 92 -0.16 7.16 15.28
C LEU A 92 -1.55 7.56 14.76
N ALA A 93 -1.92 8.83 14.88
CA ALA A 93 -3.22 9.32 14.42
C ALA A 93 -3.40 9.12 12.91
N ARG A 94 -2.38 9.45 12.11
CA ARG A 94 -2.39 9.27 10.65
C ARG A 94 -2.49 7.80 10.24
N ALA A 95 -1.74 6.93 10.93
CA ALA A 95 -1.80 5.48 10.68
C ALA A 95 -3.17 4.88 11.06
N GLU A 96 -3.73 5.29 12.20
CA GLU A 96 -5.07 4.85 12.63
C GLU A 96 -6.15 5.30 11.66
N ASP A 97 -6.12 6.56 11.21
CA ASP A 97 -7.10 7.09 10.27
C ASP A 97 -7.09 6.33 8.94
N LEU A 98 -5.89 6.07 8.39
CA LEU A 98 -5.74 5.26 7.18
C LEU A 98 -6.24 3.82 7.37
N ASN A 99 -5.86 3.17 8.48
CA ASN A 99 -6.28 1.80 8.77
C ASN A 99 -7.80 1.69 8.97
N ARG A 100 -8.46 2.71 9.54
CA ARG A 100 -9.93 2.76 9.64
C ARG A 100 -10.58 2.75 8.26
N MET A 101 -10.01 3.46 7.29
CA MET A 101 -10.56 3.45 5.93
C MET A 101 -10.40 2.10 5.24
N PHE A 102 -9.28 1.39 5.47
CA PHE A 102 -9.12 0.02 4.97
C PHE A 102 -10.05 -0.99 5.67
N ALA A 103 -10.35 -0.78 6.96
CA ALA A 103 -11.21 -1.67 7.72
C ALA A 103 -12.71 -1.52 7.41
N ASP A 104 -13.13 -0.36 6.90
CA ASP A 104 -14.53 -0.10 6.57
C ASP A 104 -14.93 -0.77 5.24
N ARG A 105 -15.80 -1.78 5.34
CA ARG A 105 -16.32 -2.52 4.18
C ARG A 105 -17.21 -1.70 3.25
N ASN A 106 -17.65 -0.51 3.67
CA ASN A 106 -18.45 0.38 2.85
C ASN A 106 -17.60 1.33 1.98
N ILE A 107 -16.28 1.32 2.13
CA ILE A 107 -15.36 2.13 1.34
C ILE A 107 -14.91 1.33 0.11
N ASN A 108 -15.09 1.94 -1.06
CA ASN A 108 -14.74 1.35 -2.34
C ASN A 108 -13.35 1.80 -2.83
N ALA A 109 -12.91 2.99 -2.43
CA ALA A 109 -11.58 3.53 -2.69
C ALA A 109 -11.14 4.47 -1.57
N ILE A 110 -9.83 4.62 -1.40
CA ILE A 110 -9.22 5.56 -0.45
C ILE A 110 -8.44 6.59 -1.26
N MET A 111 -8.66 7.87 -0.98
CA MET A 111 -7.97 8.98 -1.63
C MET A 111 -7.29 9.87 -0.60
N THR A 112 -6.03 10.21 -0.88
CA THR A 112 -5.27 11.15 -0.07
C THR A 112 -5.62 12.58 -0.47
N VAL A 113 -6.10 13.40 0.46
CA VAL A 113 -6.52 14.78 0.15
C VAL A 113 -5.34 15.75 0.02
N ARG A 114 -4.21 15.44 0.65
CA ARG A 114 -2.99 16.23 0.55
C ARG A 114 -1.72 15.38 0.67
N GLY A 115 -0.70 15.78 -0.08
CA GLY A 115 0.66 15.22 -0.02
C GLY A 115 1.51 15.85 1.09
N GLY A 116 2.83 15.70 0.98
CA GLY A 116 3.84 16.32 1.85
C GLY A 116 4.33 17.64 1.29
#